data_AF-A0A946RXG8-F1
#
_entry.id   AF-A0A946RXG8-F1
#
_cell.length_a   1.000
_cell.length_b   1.000
_cell.length_c   1.000
_cell.angle_alpha   90.00
_cell.angle_beta   90.00
_cell.angle_gamma   90.00
#
_symmetry.space_group_name_H-M   'P 1'
#
loop_
_entity.id
_entity.type
_entity.pdbx_description
1 polymer ?
#
loop_
_entity_poly.entity_id
_entity_poly.type
_entity_poly.pdbx_seq_one_letter_code
_entity_poly.pdbx_strand_id
1 'polypeptide(L)'
;MSNIKREFDRRKFIKGCLLGGVGLGILPTLSKMHEVLGSTEKLAEYVPEIRSYGMGINVKACIGCGKCVNACEQENNVPKDPMYYRTWVERYTLLLSGETIVESPFGGSRGFTDTHQESKILKSFFVPK
;
A
#
# COMPACT_ATOMS: atom_id res chain seq x y z
N MET A 1 7.84 6.66 -23.95
CA MET A 1 7.31 5.34 -23.52
C MET A 1 8.32 4.26 -23.88
N SER A 2 9.34 4.04 -23.05
CA SER A 2 10.29 2.93 -23.21
C SER A 2 9.88 1.79 -22.27
N ASN A 3 9.31 0.75 -22.86
CA ASN A 3 8.95 -0.50 -22.17
C ASN A 3 10.21 -1.29 -21.87
N ILE A 4 10.74 -1.18 -20.66
CA ILE A 4 11.76 -2.14 -20.16
C ILE A 4 11.01 -3.22 -19.37
N LYS A 5 10.62 -4.29 -20.05
CA LYS A 5 10.27 -5.54 -19.37
C LYS A 5 11.56 -6.20 -18.92
N ARG A 6 11.95 -6.02 -17.65
CA ARG A 6 12.95 -6.88 -17.00
C ARG A 6 12.27 -8.18 -16.62
N GLU A 7 12.40 -9.20 -17.46
CA GLU A 7 11.96 -10.55 -17.13
C GLU A 7 12.97 -11.20 -16.18
N PHE A 8 12.67 -11.18 -14.88
CA PHE A 8 13.50 -11.84 -13.88
C PHE A 8 13.24 -13.35 -13.93
N ASP A 9 14.15 -14.10 -14.56
CA ASP A 9 14.05 -15.55 -14.67
C ASP A 9 14.33 -16.21 -13.31
N ARG A 10 13.24 -16.61 -12.63
CA ARG A 10 13.25 -17.23 -11.30
C ARG A 10 14.17 -18.46 -11.24
N ARG A 11 14.38 -19.16 -12.36
CA ARG A 11 15.27 -20.34 -12.42
C ARG A 11 16.74 -19.96 -12.38
N LYS A 12 17.13 -18.83 -12.98
CA LYS A 12 18.51 -18.32 -12.92
C LYS A 12 18.85 -17.84 -11.51
N PHE A 13 17.90 -17.21 -10.83
CA PHE A 13 18.07 -16.76 -9.45
C PHE A 13 18.28 -17.94 -8.48
N ILE A 14 17.43 -18.97 -8.55
CA ILE A 14 17.57 -20.16 -7.68
C ILE A 14 18.87 -20.92 -7.96
N LYS A 15 19.27 -21.04 -9.24
CA LYS A 15 20.58 -21.61 -9.61
C LYS A 15 21.75 -20.79 -9.05
N GLY A 16 21.65 -19.46 -9.05
CA GLY A 16 22.64 -18.57 -8.44
C GLY A 16 22.77 -18.74 -6.93
N CYS A 17 21.64 -18.90 -6.22
CA CYS A 17 21.65 -19.16 -4.78
C CYS A 17 22.21 -20.56 -4.43
N LEU A 18 21.94 -21.58 -5.24
CA LEU A 18 22.48 -22.93 -5.04
C LEU A 18 24.00 -22.99 -5.30
N LEU A 19 24.51 -22.24 -6.27
CA LEU A 19 25.95 -22.13 -6.53
C LEU A 19 26.67 -21.25 -5.49
N GLY A 20 25.97 -20.27 -4.89
CA GLY A 20 26.48 -19.47 -3.77
C GLY A 20 26.47 -20.19 -2.42
N GLY A 21 25.80 -21.33 -2.31
CA GLY A 21 25.63 -22.09 -1.06
C GLY A 21 26.81 -23.02 -0.69
N VAL A 22 27.82 -23.17 -1.55
CA VAL A 22 28.99 -24.06 -1.31
C VAL A 22 30.27 -23.27 -1.05
N GLY A 23 30.15 -22.16 -0.32
CA GLY A 23 31.26 -21.31 0.11
C GLY A 23 31.52 -21.33 1.62
N LEU A 24 31.08 -22.37 2.35
CA LEU A 24 31.45 -22.59 3.75
C LEU A 24 32.79 -23.36 3.79
N GLY A 25 33.91 -22.67 3.60
CA GLY A 25 35.21 -23.30 3.78
C GLY A 25 36.40 -22.66 3.08
N ILE A 26 36.70 -21.38 3.34
CA ILE A 26 38.08 -20.89 3.26
C ILE A 26 38.40 -20.07 4.51
N LEU A 27 39.53 -20.45 5.10
CA LEU A 27 40.18 -20.12 6.35
C LEU A 27 40.37 -18.61 6.70
N PRO A 28 40.65 -18.29 7.98
CA PRO A 28 40.58 -16.95 8.57
C PRO A 28 41.82 -16.09 8.28
N THR A 29 41.89 -15.44 7.11
CA THR A 29 42.92 -14.42 6.82
C THR A 29 42.34 -13.05 6.45
N LEU A 30 41.10 -12.78 6.87
CA LEU A 30 40.34 -11.55 6.54
C LEU A 30 40.63 -10.34 7.46
N SER A 31 41.66 -10.37 8.31
CA SER A 31 41.99 -9.24 9.19
C SER A 31 42.85 -8.14 8.55
N LYS A 32 43.32 -8.32 7.31
CA LYS A 32 44.23 -7.36 6.64
C LYS A 32 43.69 -6.72 5.34
N MET A 33 42.39 -6.78 5.10
CA MET A 33 41.76 -6.13 3.92
C MET A 33 40.89 -4.91 4.25
N HIS A 34 40.92 -4.39 5.48
CA HIS A 34 40.17 -3.19 5.83
C HIS A 34 40.87 -1.88 5.47
N GLU A 35 42.12 -1.94 4.99
CA GLU A 35 42.97 -0.75 4.81
C GLU A 35 43.11 -0.28 3.35
N VAL A 36 42.68 -1.07 2.35
CA VAL A 36 42.88 -0.75 0.91
C VAL A 36 41.59 -0.28 0.21
N LEU A 37 40.43 -0.36 0.86
CA LEU A 37 39.14 0.14 0.33
C LEU A 37 38.70 1.48 0.94
N GLY A 38 39.61 2.17 1.63
CA GLY A 38 39.40 3.50 2.20
C GLY A 38 39.53 4.64 1.19
N SER A 39 39.20 4.44 -0.09
CA SER A 39 38.94 5.55 -0.99
C SER A 39 37.54 6.05 -0.70
N THR A 40 37.47 7.10 0.12
CA THR A 40 36.28 7.92 0.32
C THR A 40 35.89 8.55 -1.00
N GLU A 41 35.15 7.82 -1.83
CA GLU A 41 34.24 8.49 -2.76
C GLU A 41 33.30 9.29 -1.86
N LYS A 42 33.45 10.61 -1.88
CA LYS A 42 32.47 11.54 -1.34
C LYS A 42 31.10 11.07 -1.85
N LEU A 43 30.31 10.46 -0.97
CA LEU A 43 28.92 10.15 -1.23
C LEU A 43 28.30 11.47 -1.70
N ALA A 44 27.89 11.51 -2.96
CA ALA A 44 27.19 12.65 -3.51
C ALA A 44 26.09 13.05 -2.52
N GLU A 45 26.11 14.31 -2.10
CA GLU A 45 25.12 14.84 -1.16
C GLU A 45 23.73 14.56 -1.72
N TYR A 46 22.93 13.80 -0.98
CA TYR A 46 21.58 13.43 -1.40
C TYR A 46 20.73 14.70 -1.44
N VAL A 47 20.57 15.26 -2.63
CA VAL A 47 19.61 16.33 -2.90
C VAL A 47 18.27 15.63 -3.18
N PRO A 48 17.27 15.69 -2.27
CA PRO A 48 15.97 15.09 -2.56
C PRO A 48 15.36 15.83 -3.75
N GLU A 49 15.20 15.11 -4.85
CA GLU A 49 14.35 15.55 -5.97
C GLU A 49 12.97 15.90 -5.42
N ILE A 50 12.44 17.07 -5.79
CA ILE A 50 11.07 17.45 -5.45
C ILE A 50 10.14 16.49 -6.19
N ARG A 51 9.57 15.52 -5.46
CA ARG A 51 8.62 14.55 -6.01
C ARG A 51 7.19 14.96 -5.65
N SER A 52 6.34 15.03 -6.66
CA SER A 52 4.90 15.18 -6.48
C SER A 52 4.26 13.80 -6.32
N TYR A 53 3.80 13.48 -5.12
CA TYR A 53 3.09 12.23 -4.84
C TYR A 53 1.58 12.39 -5.05
N GLY A 54 0.94 11.34 -5.57
CA GLY A 54 -0.51 11.28 -5.75
C GLY A 54 -1.01 9.85 -5.62
N MET A 55 -2.28 9.69 -5.23
CA MET A 55 -2.95 8.40 -5.09
C MET A 55 -4.25 8.40 -5.89
N GLY A 56 -4.40 7.42 -6.78
CA GLY A 56 -5.61 7.23 -7.59
C GLY A 56 -6.39 6.02 -7.12
N ILE A 57 -7.70 6.19 -6.93
CA ILE A 57 -8.60 5.13 -6.49
C ILE A 57 -9.72 4.96 -7.53
N ASN A 58 -9.88 3.75 -8.06
CA ASN A 58 -11.00 3.43 -8.94
C ASN A 58 -12.27 3.15 -8.11
N VAL A 59 -13.08 4.19 -7.92
CA VAL A 59 -14.34 4.11 -7.16
C VAL A 59 -15.36 3.14 -7.75
N LYS A 60 -15.30 2.84 -9.06
CA LYS A 60 -16.20 1.85 -9.68
C LYS A 60 -15.91 0.41 -9.25
N ALA A 61 -14.67 0.13 -8.84
CA ALA A 61 -14.25 -1.18 -8.35
C ALA A 61 -14.30 -1.28 -6.82
N CYS A 62 -14.52 -0.17 -6.12
CA CYS A 62 -14.63 -0.17 -4.66
C CYS A 62 -15.96 -0.79 -4.24
N ILE A 63 -15.89 -1.85 -3.43
CA ILE A 63 -17.06 -2.57 -2.90
C ILE A 63 -17.35 -2.24 -1.42
N GLY A 64 -16.68 -1.24 -0.86
CA GLY A 64 -16.91 -0.83 0.53
C GLY A 64 -16.43 -1.82 1.60
N CYS A 65 -15.44 -2.68 1.30
CA CYS A 65 -15.02 -3.76 2.22
C CYS A 65 -14.21 -3.31 3.46
N GLY A 66 -13.84 -2.03 3.58
CA GLY A 66 -13.15 -1.49 4.75
C GLY A 66 -11.68 -1.91 4.93
N LYS A 67 -11.12 -2.77 4.07
CA LYS A 67 -9.74 -3.27 4.24
C LYS A 67 -8.68 -2.16 4.18
N CYS A 68 -8.90 -1.09 3.42
CA CYS A 68 -8.02 0.08 3.39
C CYS A 68 -7.96 0.80 4.76
N VAL A 69 -9.10 0.91 5.44
CA VAL A 69 -9.22 1.51 6.78
C VAL A 69 -8.48 0.66 7.81
N ASN A 70 -8.74 -0.65 7.81
CA ASN A 70 -8.08 -1.59 8.72
C ASN A 70 -6.57 -1.61 8.53
N ALA A 71 -6.10 -1.56 7.28
CA ALA A 71 -4.67 -1.49 6.97
C ALA A 71 -4.03 -0.20 7.50
N CYS A 72 -4.68 0.95 7.29
CA CYS A 72 -4.18 2.23 7.79
C CYS A 72 -4.12 2.27 9.33
N GLU A 73 -5.16 1.76 9.99
CA GLU A 73 -5.23 1.65 11.44
C GLU A 73 -4.08 0.81 12.01
N GLN A 74 -3.88 -0.39 11.47
CA GLN A 74 -2.86 -1.32 11.91
C GLN A 74 -1.45 -0.81 11.64
N GLU A 75 -1.18 -0.35 10.42
CA GLU A 75 0.15 0.10 10.00
C GLU A 75 0.63 1.28 10.85
N ASN A 76 -0.29 2.19 11.17
CA ASN A 76 0.09 3.45 11.79
C ASN A 76 -0.29 3.55 13.26
N ASN A 77 -0.79 2.47 13.88
CA ASN A 77 -1.25 2.44 15.28
C ASN A 77 -2.27 3.55 15.60
N VAL A 78 -3.33 3.69 14.78
CA VAL A 78 -4.38 4.69 15.05
C VAL A 78 -5.08 4.35 16.39
N PRO A 79 -5.29 5.31 17.31
CA PRO A 79 -6.00 5.05 18.56
C PRO A 79 -7.49 4.70 18.31
N LYS A 80 -8.02 3.75 19.08
CA LYS A 80 -9.39 3.23 18.90
C LYS A 80 -10.48 3.98 19.68
N ASP A 81 -10.10 4.73 20.71
CA ASP A 81 -11.03 5.37 21.67
C ASP A 81 -10.82 6.91 21.66
N PRO A 82 -11.87 7.74 21.49
CA PRO A 82 -13.29 7.40 21.28
C PRO A 82 -13.64 6.84 19.88
N MET A 83 -12.85 7.18 18.86
CA MET A 83 -12.75 6.56 17.53
C MET A 83 -11.97 7.55 16.65
N TYR A 84 -10.80 7.17 16.16
CA TYR A 84 -10.02 8.00 15.24
C TYR A 84 -9.79 7.28 13.91
N TYR A 85 -9.72 8.06 12.83
CA TYR A 85 -9.48 7.55 11.49
C TYR A 85 -8.50 8.48 10.77
N ARG A 86 -7.55 7.87 10.04
CA ARG A 86 -6.73 8.59 9.06
C ARG A 86 -7.26 8.46 7.63
N THR A 87 -8.10 7.46 7.39
CA THR A 87 -8.83 7.20 6.15
C THR A 87 -10.14 6.50 6.51
N TRP A 88 -11.18 6.70 5.71
CA TRP A 88 -12.48 6.04 5.89
C TRP A 88 -13.14 5.79 4.54
N VAL A 89 -14.24 5.03 4.54
CA VAL A 89 -15.05 4.81 3.34
C VAL A 89 -16.45 5.34 3.58
N GLU A 90 -16.97 6.10 2.62
CA GLU A 90 -18.36 6.57 2.62
C GLU A 90 -19.18 5.79 1.59
N ARG A 91 -20.44 5.50 1.93
CA ARG A 91 -21.46 5.05 0.99
C ARG A 91 -22.36 6.23 0.64
N TYR A 92 -22.44 6.53 -0.65
CA TYR A 92 -23.37 7.50 -1.20
C TYR A 92 -24.54 6.76 -1.82
N THR A 93 -25.76 7.05 -1.34
CA THR A 93 -27.00 6.49 -1.87
C THR A 93 -27.87 7.61 -2.40
N LEU A 94 -28.04 7.63 -3.72
CA LEU A 94 -28.92 8.55 -4.43
C LEU A 94 -30.32 7.94 -4.45
N LEU A 95 -31.30 8.67 -3.94
CA LEU A 95 -32.70 8.26 -3.95
C LEU A 95 -33.42 8.77 -5.19
N LEU A 96 -34.51 8.11 -5.56
CA LEU A 96 -35.40 8.56 -6.63
C LEU A 96 -36.04 9.93 -6.32
N SER A 97 -36.14 10.31 -5.05
CA SER A 97 -36.59 11.64 -4.61
C SER A 97 -35.60 12.77 -4.94
N GLY A 98 -34.37 12.44 -5.35
CA GLY A 98 -33.27 13.39 -5.53
C GLY A 98 -32.44 13.63 -4.26
N GLU A 99 -32.85 13.08 -3.11
CA GLU A 99 -32.08 13.13 -1.87
C GLU A 99 -30.83 12.24 -1.96
N THR A 100 -29.75 12.68 -1.32
CA THR A 100 -28.50 11.91 -1.18
C THR A 100 -28.24 11.60 0.27
N ILE A 101 -28.17 10.31 0.58
CA ILE A 101 -27.78 9.81 1.90
C ILE A 101 -26.28 9.47 1.86
N VAL A 102 -25.53 9.94 2.85
CA VAL A 102 -24.10 9.67 3.00
C VAL A 102 -23.85 9.00 4.35
N GLU A 103 -23.24 7.82 4.34
CA GLU A 103 -23.03 7.01 5.54
C GLU A 103 -21.57 6.53 5.63
N SER A 104 -21.03 6.46 6.85
CA SER A 104 -19.71 5.89 7.15
C SER A 104 -19.72 5.23 8.54
N PRO A 105 -20.46 4.13 8.73
CA PRO A 105 -20.53 3.45 10.02
C PRO A 105 -19.14 2.91 10.41
N PHE A 106 -18.64 3.26 11.60
CA PHE A 106 -17.29 2.88 12.06
C PHE A 106 -16.17 3.21 11.05
N GLY A 107 -16.29 4.30 10.30
CA GLY A 107 -15.34 4.68 9.25
C GLY A 107 -15.34 3.74 8.04
N GLY A 108 -16.30 2.82 7.93
CA GLY A 108 -16.32 1.77 6.91
C GLY A 108 -15.46 0.54 7.23
N SER A 109 -14.78 0.50 8.39
CA SER A 109 -13.89 -0.60 8.81
C SER A 109 -14.59 -1.97 8.89
N ARG A 110 -15.90 -1.97 9.18
CA ARG A 110 -16.76 -3.16 9.32
C ARG A 110 -17.65 -3.41 8.10
N GLY A 111 -17.41 -2.70 7.00
CA GLY A 111 -18.28 -2.73 5.83
C GLY A 111 -19.63 -2.05 6.08
N PHE A 112 -20.59 -2.35 5.22
CA PHE A 112 -21.90 -1.70 5.19
C PHE A 112 -23.01 -2.74 5.14
N THR A 113 -24.07 -2.53 5.92
CA THR A 113 -25.30 -3.31 5.85
C THR A 113 -26.36 -2.55 5.05
N ASP A 114 -27.22 -3.26 4.35
CA ASP A 114 -28.33 -2.66 3.63
C ASP A 114 -29.50 -2.43 4.58
N THR A 115 -29.69 -1.16 4.92
CA THR A 115 -30.73 -0.68 5.84
C THR A 115 -31.85 0.07 5.11
N HIS A 116 -31.69 0.33 3.81
CA HIS A 116 -32.57 1.15 3.01
C HIS A 116 -33.47 0.30 2.11
N GLN A 117 -34.69 0.80 1.87
CA GLN A 117 -35.66 0.12 1.01
C GLN A 117 -35.21 0.23 -0.45
N GLU A 118 -34.79 -0.90 -1.06
CA GLU A 118 -34.19 -0.93 -2.40
C GLU A 118 -35.03 -0.23 -3.48
N SER A 119 -36.36 -0.30 -3.38
CA SER A 119 -37.29 0.30 -4.35
C SER A 119 -37.21 1.83 -4.45
N LYS A 120 -36.54 2.50 -3.50
CA LYS A 120 -36.36 3.96 -3.49
C LYS A 120 -34.97 4.39 -3.96
N ILE A 121 -34.05 3.46 -4.21
CA ILE A 121 -32.66 3.73 -4.52
C ILE A 121 -32.49 3.86 -6.03
N LEU A 122 -31.95 4.98 -6.49
CA LEU A 122 -31.52 5.18 -7.88
C LEU A 122 -30.13 4.59 -8.11
N LYS A 123 -29.20 4.84 -7.18
CA LYS A 123 -27.82 4.37 -7.27
C LYS A 123 -27.15 4.39 -5.90
N SER A 124 -26.32 3.39 -5.61
CA SER A 124 -25.41 3.42 -4.46
C SER A 124 -23.97 3.13 -4.91
N PHE A 125 -23.00 3.81 -4.29
CA PHE A 125 -21.57 3.60 -4.57
C PHE A 125 -20.69 4.02 -3.39
N PHE A 126 -19.45 3.54 -3.38
CA PHE A 126 -18.48 3.76 -2.30
C PHE A 126 -17.36 4.71 -2.71
N VAL A 127 -16.97 5.57 -1.77
CA VAL A 127 -15.89 6.54 -1.96
C VAL A 127 -14.94 6.47 -0.76
N PRO A 128 -13.73 5.94 -0.94
CA PRO A 128 -12.66 6.06 0.05
C PRO A 128 -12.17 7.50 0.17
N LYS A 129 -11.83 7.91 1.40
CA LYS A 129 -11.37 9.26 1.77
C LYS A 129 -10.02 9.19 2.47
#